data_AF-A0A6N7R1X0-F1
#
_entry.id   AF-A0A6N7R1X0-F1
#
_cell.length_a   1.000
_cell.length_b   1.000
_cell.length_c   1.000
_cell.angle_alpha   90.00
_cell.angle_beta   90.00
_cell.angle_gamma   90.00
#
_symmetry.space_group_name_H-M   'P 1'
#
loop_
_entity.id
_entity.type
_entity.pdbx_description
1 polymer ?
#
loop_
_entity_poly.entity_id
_entity_poly.type
_entity_poly.pdbx_seq_one_letter_code
_entity_poly.pdbx_strand_id
1 'polypeptide(L)' 'MFRSKKIKKAELDQEFLDKIFHLKKEWNYLEDILNRSIEPSEHGQFDLAMTKAKYFYLLREAKVRNLSAIK' A
#
# COMPACT_ATOMS: atom_id res chain seq x y z
N MET A 1 -27.84 19.39 14.28
CA MET A 1 -27.91 17.98 13.87
C MET A 1 -26.75 17.67 12.93
N PHE A 2 -25.71 17.00 13.43
CA PHE A 2 -24.59 16.56 12.60
C PHE A 2 -25.07 15.40 11.71
N ARG A 3 -25.30 15.67 10.43
CA ARG A 3 -25.59 14.62 9.45
C ARG A 3 -24.31 13.80 9.27
N SER A 4 -24.27 12.61 9.87
CA SER A 4 -23.23 11.63 9.59
C SER A 4 -23.18 11.41 8.08
N LYS A 5 -22.09 11.83 7.42
CA LYS A 5 -21.86 11.59 6.00
C LYS A 5 -21.96 10.07 5.78
N LYS A 6 -22.98 9.62 5.04
CA LYS A 6 -23.03 8.22 4.57
C LYS A 6 -21.89 8.05 3.57
N ILE A 7 -20.76 7.55 4.05
CA ILE A 7 -19.64 7.17 3.18
C ILE A 7 -20.14 6.04 2.29
N LYS A 8 -19.99 6.19 0.98
CA LYS A 8 -20.41 5.16 0.03
C LYS A 8 -19.38 4.04 0.03
N LYS A 9 -19.82 2.78 0.01
CA LYS A 9 -18.93 1.61 -0.08
C LYS A 9 -17.90 1.75 -1.21
N ALA A 10 -18.30 2.28 -2.36
CA ALA A 10 -17.41 2.52 -3.50
C ALA A 10 -16.27 3.50 -3.19
N GLU A 11 -16.49 4.51 -2.35
CA GLU A 11 -15.43 5.46 -1.96
C GLU A 11 -14.39 4.76 -1.07
N LEU A 12 -14.83 3.88 -0.16
CA LEU A 12 -13.94 3.07 0.68
C LEU A 12 -13.17 2.04 -0.13
N ASP A 13 -13.84 1.39 -1.09
CA ASP A 13 -13.20 0.42 -1.99
C ASP A 13 -12.14 1.13 -2.85
N GLN A 14 -12.42 2.35 -3.34
CA GLN A 14 -11.45 3.16 -4.06
C GLN A 14 -10.26 3.56 -3.18
N GLU A 15 -10.50 4.07 -1.96
CA GLU A 15 -9.44 4.43 -1.02
C GLU A 15 -8.56 3.23 -0.67
N PHE A 16 -9.16 2.05 -0.56
CA PHE A 16 -8.46 0.80 -0.32
C PHE A 16 -7.55 0.43 -1.49
N LEU A 17 -8.04 0.52 -2.73
CA LEU A 17 -7.23 0.28 -3.93
C LEU A 17 -6.11 1.32 -4.06
N ASP A 18 -6.39 2.60 -3.79
CA ASP A 18 -5.40 3.68 -3.83
C ASP A 18 -4.25 3.42 -2.84
N LYS A 19 -4.54 2.89 -1.65
CA LYS A 19 -3.51 2.46 -0.68
C LYS A 19 -2.63 1.33 -1.22
N ILE A 20 -3.20 0.35 -1.91
CA ILE A 20 -2.41 -0.72 -2.56
C ILE A 20 -1.45 -0.12 -3.59
N PHE A 21 -1.93 0.77 -4.45
CA PHE A 21 -1.09 1.42 -5.46
C PHE A 21 -0.02 2.33 -4.83
N HIS A 22 -0.35 3.01 -3.74
CA HIS A 22 0.60 3.84 -3.01
C HIS A 22 1.74 3.00 -2.43
N LEU A 23 1.42 1.90 -1.73
CA LEU A 23 2.43 0.99 -1.18
C LEU A 23 3.30 0.36 -2.27
N LYS A 24 2.75 0.08 -3.47
CA LYS A 24 3.57 -0.41 -4.59
C LYS A 24 4.59 0.64 -5.05
N LYS A 25 4.17 1.91 -5.15
CA LYS A 25 5.06 3.02 -5.50
C LYS A 25 6.13 3.23 -4.44
N GLU A 26 5.74 3.22 -3.17
CA GLU A 26 6.63 3.37 -2.03
C GLU A 26 7.66 2.25 -1.97
N TRP A 27 7.23 0.99 -2.15
CA TRP A 27 8.15 -0.14 -2.27
C TRP A 27 9.16 0.12 -3.41
N ASN A 28 8.69 0.37 -4.63
CA ASN A 28 9.61 0.58 -5.77
C ASN A 28 10.61 1.71 -5.50
N TYR A 29 10.18 2.78 -4.82
CA TYR A 29 11.03 3.89 -4.42
C TYR A 29 12.09 3.49 -3.39
N LEU A 30 11.70 2.80 -2.31
CA LEU A 30 12.64 2.31 -1.28
C LEU A 30 13.63 1.31 -1.86
N GLU A 31 13.17 0.42 -2.74
CA GLU A 31 14.01 -0.56 -3.42
C GLU A 31 15.04 0.12 -4.33
N ASP A 32 14.65 1.16 -5.08
CA ASP A 32 15.57 1.94 -5.91
C ASP A 32 16.62 2.69 -5.07
N ILE A 33 16.24 3.27 -3.93
CA ILE A 33 17.19 3.91 -3.01
C ILE A 33 18.21 2.89 -2.48
N LEU A 34 17.75 1.76 -1.97
CA LEU A 34 18.64 0.76 -1.39
C LEU A 34 19.57 0.15 -2.44
N ASN A 35 19.08 -0.09 -3.66
CA ASN A 35 19.90 -0.61 -4.75
C ASN A 35 21.01 0.36 -5.19
N ARG A 36 20.81 1.67 -5.01
CA ARG A 36 21.81 2.71 -5.31
C ARG A 36 22.69 3.05 -4.10
N SER A 37 22.39 2.49 -2.94
CA SER A 37 23.14 2.75 -1.70
C SER A 37 24.37 1.86 -1.65
N ILE A 38 25.54 2.46 -1.41
CA ILE A 38 26.80 1.72 -1.21
C ILE A 38 26.73 0.91 0.10
N GLU A 39 26.10 1.48 1.13
CA GLU A 39 25.81 0.82 2.39
C GLU A 39 24.36 1.10 2.82
N PRO A 40 23.44 0.16 2.58
CA PRO A 40 22.04 0.26 3.03
C PRO A 40 21.93 0.29 4.55
N SER A 41 21.30 1.34 5.10
CA SER A 41 21.04 1.40 6.54
C SER A 41 20.06 0.31 6.98
N GLU A 42 20.20 -0.19 8.21
CA GLU A 42 19.27 -1.18 8.78
C GLU A 42 17.82 -0.66 8.78
N HIS A 43 17.63 0.64 9.05
CA HIS A 43 16.33 1.28 9.03
C HIS A 43 15.72 1.26 7.62
N GLY A 44 16.50 1.56 6.57
CA GLY A 44 16.03 1.50 5.20
C GLY A 44 15.64 0.07 4.77
N GLN A 45 16.42 -0.93 5.22
CA GLN A 45 16.09 -2.34 4.99
C GLN A 45 14.80 -2.75 5.72
N PHE A 46 14.63 -2.31 6.96
CA PHE A 46 13.42 -2.53 7.73
C PHE A 46 12.19 -1.89 7.07
N ASP A 47 12.30 -0.63 6.63
CA ASP A 47 11.21 0.08 5.97
C ASP A 47 10.80 -0.63 4.67
N LEU A 48 11.77 -1.08 3.86
CA LEU A 48 11.49 -1.87 2.66
C LEU A 48 10.73 -3.16 3.00
N ALA A 49 11.17 -3.91 4.02
CA ALA A 49 10.52 -5.14 4.45
C ALA A 49 9.10 -4.89 4.97
N MET A 50 8.90 -3.84 5.77
CA MET A 50 7.62 -3.44 6.32
C MET A 50 6.64 -3.03 5.21
N THR A 51 7.08 -2.22 4.25
CA THR A 51 6.25 -1.77 3.12
C THR A 51 5.86 -2.93 2.21
N LYS A 52 6.78 -3.88 1.95
CA LYS A 52 6.47 -5.15 1.25
C LYS A 52 5.39 -5.95 2.00
N ALA A 53 5.54 -6.13 3.31
CA ALA A 53 4.57 -6.87 4.11
C ALA A 53 3.17 -6.24 4.07
N LYS A 54 3.07 -4.92 4.22
CA LYS A 54 1.81 -4.16 4.11
C LYS A 54 1.18 -4.34 2.73
N TYR A 55 1.97 -4.23 1.66
CA TYR A 55 1.48 -4.39 0.28
C TYR A 55 0.87 -5.76 0.04
N PHE A 56 1.58 -6.84 0.39
CA PHE A 56 1.09 -8.20 0.20
C PHE A 56 -0.13 -8.52 1.08
N TYR A 57 -0.16 -7.99 2.30
CA TYR A 57 -1.33 -8.09 3.17
C TYR A 57 -2.56 -7.45 2.51
N LEU A 58 -2.46 -6.22 1.99
CA LEU A 58 -3.60 -5.58 1.33
C LEU A 58 -4.01 -6.28 0.03
N LEU A 59 -3.07 -6.87 -0.73
CA LEU A 59 -3.41 -7.70 -1.89
C LEU A 59 -4.21 -8.95 -1.50
N ARG A 60 -3.85 -9.61 -0.38
CA ARG A 60 -4.62 -10.73 0.16
C ARG A 60 -6.04 -10.28 0.53
N GLU A 61 -6.16 -9.16 1.23
CA GLU A 61 -7.46 -8.60 1.63
C GLU A 61 -8.30 -8.16 0.42
N ALA A 62 -7.69 -7.63 -0.64
CA ALA A 62 -8.37 -7.30 -1.89
C ALA A 62 -9.05 -8.52 -2.50
N LYS A 63 -8.36 -9.68 -2.52
CA LYS A 63 -8.91 -10.94 -3.00
C LYS A 63 -10.12 -11.39 -2.17
N VAL A 64 -10.02 -11.32 -0.84
CA VAL A 64 -11.14 -11.68 0.06
C VAL A 64 -12.35 -10.77 -0.19
N ARG A 65 -12.11 -9.50 -0.52
CA ARG A 65 -13.16 -8.50 -0.82
C ARG A 65 -13.66 -8.54 -2.27
N ASN A 66 -13.14 -9.44 -3.12
CA ASN A 66 -13.38 -9.47 -4.57
C ASN A 66 -13.13 -8.12 -5.26
N LEU A 67 -12.15 -7.36 -4.75
CA LEU A 67 -11.71 -6.11 -5.36
C LEU A 67 -10.58 -6.40 -6.35
N SER A 68 -10.80 -6.04 -7.61
CA SER A 68 -9.79 -6.13 -8.65
C SER A 68 -8.88 -4.92 -8.59
N ALA A 69 -7.59 -5.13 -8.28
CA ALA A 69 -6.56 -4.11 -8.38
C ALA A 69 -5.91 -4.08 -9.79
N ILE A 70 -6.70 -4.34 -10.83
CA ILE A 70 -6.26 -4.21 -12.23
C ILE A 70 -6.46 -2.75 -12.61
N LYS A 71 -5.39 -2.07 -13.01
CA LYS A 71 -5.44 -0.72 -13.56
C LYS A 71 -4.93 -0.75 -15.00
#